data_AF-A0A969QE88-F1
#
_entry.id   AF-A0A969QE88-F1
#
_cell.length_a   1.000
_cell.length_b   1.000
_cell.length_c   1.000
_cell.angle_alpha   90.00
_cell.angle_beta   90.00
_cell.angle_gamma   90.00
#
_symmetry.space_group_name_H-M   'P 1'
#
loop_
_entity.id
_entity.type
_entity.pdbx_description
1 polymer ?
#
loop_
_entity_poly.entity_id
_entity_poly.type
_entity_poly.pdbx_seq_one_letter_code
_entity_poly.pdbx_strand_id
1 'polypeptide(L)'
;MDFHRALELEPQDPKKCVRLADYYLEEGHFALAFQYIRKAIGIAPSFPSIYYVRAKIYRELSYLSMAIEDLVRASDLHLLRGEFTEFWNLIDELRREFLD
;
A
#
# COMPACT_ATOMS: atom_id res chain seq x y z
N MET A 1 36.14 -1.12 10.66
CA MET A 1 35.65 -0.24 9.57
C MET A 1 34.18 -0.55 9.37
N ASP A 2 33.37 0.25 10.06
CA ASP A 2 31.92 0.46 10.02
C ASP A 2 30.99 -0.61 9.43
N PHE A 3 30.49 -1.49 10.30
CA PHE A 3 29.18 -2.17 10.11
C PHE A 3 28.02 -1.16 9.95
N HIS A 4 28.23 0.12 10.27
CA HIS A 4 27.30 1.21 10.02
C HIS A 4 27.30 1.73 8.57
N ARG A 5 28.23 1.30 7.70
CA ARG A 5 28.28 1.72 6.29
C ARG A 5 27.54 0.78 5.34
N ALA A 6 27.18 -0.41 5.82
CA ALA A 6 26.22 -1.31 5.19
C ALA A 6 24.80 -1.09 5.75
N LEU A 7 24.50 0.14 6.18
CA LEU A 7 23.16 0.69 5.95
C LEU A 7 22.99 0.66 4.42
N GLU A 8 22.55 -0.51 3.94
CA GLU A 8 21.90 -0.73 2.67
C GLU A 8 21.13 0.53 2.32
N LEU A 9 21.26 1.02 1.08
CA LEU A 9 20.58 2.22 0.61
C LEU A 9 19.07 2.01 0.69
N GLU A 10 18.53 2.13 1.89
CA GLU A 10 17.12 2.00 2.20
C GLU A 10 16.40 3.03 1.33
N PRO A 11 15.41 2.60 0.52
CA PRO A 11 14.83 3.51 -0.45
C PRO A 11 14.21 4.71 0.27
N GLN A 12 14.78 5.90 0.01
CA GLN A 12 14.24 7.19 0.49
C GLN A 12 13.17 7.74 -0.47
N ASP A 13 12.81 6.99 -1.49
CA ASP A 13 11.78 7.33 -2.47
C ASP A 13 10.52 6.49 -2.19
N PRO A 14 9.37 7.12 -1.88
CA PRO A 14 8.14 6.40 -1.58
C PRO A 14 7.69 5.54 -2.76
N LYS A 15 8.00 5.91 -4.01
CA LYS A 15 7.66 5.10 -5.19
C LYS A 15 8.44 3.79 -5.23
N LYS A 16 9.72 3.81 -4.84
CA LYS A 16 10.54 2.60 -4.75
C LYS A 16 10.06 1.69 -3.63
N CYS A 17 9.73 2.27 -2.46
CA CYS A 17 9.13 1.51 -1.36
C CYS A 17 7.82 0.85 -1.76
N VAL A 18 6.93 1.56 -2.47
CA VAL A 18 5.68 0.98 -2.99
C VAL A 18 5.93 -0.16 -3.97
N ARG A 19 6.87 0.00 -4.90
CA ARG A 19 7.23 -1.07 -5.85
C ARG A 19 7.79 -2.31 -5.15
N LEU A 20 8.64 -2.13 -4.14
CA LEU A 20 9.16 -3.24 -3.35
C LEU A 20 8.05 -3.91 -2.54
N ALA A 21 7.15 -3.13 -1.95
CA ALA A 21 6.00 -3.68 -1.24
C ALA A 21 5.11 -4.52 -2.16
N ASP A 22 4.85 -4.04 -3.37
CA ASP A 22 4.04 -4.75 -4.38
C ASP A 22 4.74 -6.04 -4.84
N TYR A 23 6.05 -5.98 -5.08
CA TYR A 23 6.85 -7.18 -5.37
C TYR A 23 6.77 -8.22 -4.25
N TYR A 24 6.98 -7.82 -2.99
CA TYR A 24 6.90 -8.76 -1.86
C TYR A 24 5.47 -9.25 -1.60
N LEU A 25 4.46 -8.47 -1.95
CA LEU A 25 3.07 -8.92 -1.95
C LEU A 25 2.87 -10.05 -2.97
N GLU A 26 3.34 -9.88 -4.20
CA GLU A 26 3.24 -10.90 -5.26
C GLU A 26 3.97 -12.20 -4.89
N GLU A 27 5.09 -12.10 -4.16
CA GLU A 27 5.83 -13.25 -3.62
C GLU A 27 5.20 -13.85 -2.34
N GLY A 28 4.08 -13.30 -1.84
CA GLY A 28 3.42 -13.76 -0.61
C GLY A 28 4.16 -13.39 0.69
N HIS A 29 5.19 -12.56 0.62
CA HIS A 29 5.97 -12.08 1.75
C HIS A 29 5.33 -10.85 2.43
N PHE A 30 4.14 -11.03 2.98
CA PHE A 30 3.31 -9.94 3.51
C PHE A 30 4.00 -9.08 4.60
N ALA A 31 4.81 -9.69 5.46
CA ALA A 31 5.54 -8.95 6.51
C ALA A 31 6.55 -7.96 5.93
N LEU A 32 7.29 -8.36 4.89
CA LEU A 32 8.22 -7.49 4.16
C LEU A 32 7.45 -6.42 3.39
N ALA A 33 6.34 -6.79 2.75
CA ALA A 33 5.48 -5.83 2.06
C ALA A 33 5.01 -4.72 3.02
N PHE A 34 4.53 -5.06 4.21
CA PHE A 34 4.15 -4.07 5.23
C PHE A 34 5.32 -3.22 5.73
N GLN A 35 6.53 -3.78 5.85
CA GLN A 35 7.71 -3.03 6.24
C GLN A 35 7.98 -1.90 5.25
N TYR A 36 7.96 -2.17 3.95
CA TYR A 36 8.17 -1.17 2.91
C TYR A 36 7.01 -0.18 2.81
N ILE A 37 5.76 -0.62 3.01
CA ILE A 37 4.61 0.28 3.12
C ILE A 37 4.78 1.26 4.28
N ARG A 38 5.17 0.78 5.48
CA ARG A 38 5.39 1.67 6.65
C ARG A 38 6.46 2.72 6.36
N LYS A 39 7.55 2.33 5.69
CA LYS A 39 8.58 3.28 5.22
C LYS A 39 7.99 4.29 4.25
N ALA A 40 7.24 3.85 3.24
CA ALA A 40 6.61 4.73 2.27
C ALA A 40 5.67 5.76 2.92
N ILE A 41 4.84 5.32 3.89
CA ILE A 41 3.95 6.20 4.67
C ILE A 41 4.75 7.25 5.43
N GLY A 42 5.88 6.86 6.03
CA GLY A 42 6.77 7.79 6.74
C GLY A 42 7.39 8.86 5.83
N ILE A 43 7.59 8.56 4.56
CA ILE A 43 8.21 9.48 3.59
C ILE A 43 7.16 10.38 2.92
N ALA A 44 6.04 9.81 2.46
CA ALA A 44 5.01 10.53 1.72
C ALA A 44 3.60 10.05 2.09
N PRO A 45 3.05 10.47 3.24
CA PRO A 45 1.76 9.98 3.74
C PRO A 45 0.56 10.38 2.88
N SER A 46 0.73 11.29 1.91
CA SER A 46 -0.30 11.69 0.95
C SER A 46 -0.17 11.02 -0.42
N PHE A 47 0.74 10.04 -0.57
CA PHE A 47 0.92 9.33 -1.84
C PHE A 47 -0.11 8.20 -1.99
N PRO A 48 -1.08 8.30 -2.93
CA PRO A 48 -2.23 7.39 -2.96
C PRO A 48 -1.86 5.92 -3.17
N SER A 49 -0.85 5.64 -3.99
CA SER A 49 -0.43 4.27 -4.32
C SER A 49 0.01 3.46 -3.11
N ILE A 50 0.42 4.12 -2.03
CA ILE A 50 0.78 3.45 -0.77
C ILE A 50 -0.45 2.76 -0.17
N TYR A 51 -1.56 3.48 -0.07
CA TYR A 51 -2.79 2.96 0.51
C TYR A 51 -3.42 1.92 -0.41
N TYR A 52 -3.32 2.12 -1.73
CA TYR A 52 -3.76 1.10 -2.68
C TYR A 52 -3.01 -0.24 -2.51
N VAL A 53 -1.68 -0.22 -2.46
CA VAL A 53 -0.91 -1.46 -2.26
C VAL A 53 -1.15 -2.05 -0.87
N ARG A 54 -1.30 -1.22 0.18
CA ARG A 54 -1.66 -1.71 1.51
C ARG A 54 -3.04 -2.38 1.53
N ALA A 55 -4.02 -1.85 0.80
CA ALA A 55 -5.32 -2.48 0.63
C ALA A 55 -5.23 -3.85 -0.05
N LYS A 56 -4.38 -3.99 -1.08
CA LYS A 56 -4.12 -5.30 -1.70
C LYS A 56 -3.56 -6.30 -0.68
N ILE A 57 -2.58 -5.88 0.13
CA ILE A 57 -2.03 -6.74 1.20
C ILE A 57 -3.12 -7.16 2.20
N TYR A 58 -3.97 -6.22 2.63
CA TYR A 58 -5.07 -6.53 3.54
C TYR A 58 -6.12 -7.47 2.94
N ARG A 59 -6.43 -7.33 1.64
CA ARG A 59 -7.31 -8.24 0.91
C ARG A 59 -6.76 -9.67 0.91
N GLU A 60 -5.48 -9.87 0.57
CA GLU A 60 -4.84 -11.20 0.57
C GLU A 60 -4.84 -11.85 1.97
N LEU A 61 -4.88 -11.03 3.02
CA LEU A 61 -4.96 -11.48 4.42
C LEU A 61 -6.40 -11.56 4.96
N SER A 62 -7.41 -11.41 4.09
CA SER A 62 -8.84 -11.37 4.43
C SER A 62 -9.24 -10.28 5.44
N TYR A 63 -8.42 -9.24 5.61
CA TYR A 63 -8.72 -8.06 6.41
C TYR A 63 -9.51 -7.04 5.59
N LEU A 64 -10.70 -7.45 5.11
CA LEU A 64 -11.48 -6.71 4.10
C LEU A 64 -11.90 -5.30 4.56
N SER A 65 -12.22 -5.12 5.84
CA SER A 65 -12.59 -3.80 6.38
C SER A 65 -11.42 -2.81 6.30
N MET A 66 -10.19 -3.24 6.62
CA MET A 66 -8.98 -2.42 6.48
C MET A 66 -8.64 -2.17 5.01
N ALA A 67 -8.87 -3.16 4.14
CA ALA A 67 -8.68 -2.98 2.70
C ALA A 67 -9.61 -1.89 2.14
N ILE A 68 -10.90 -1.91 2.52
CA ILE A 68 -11.88 -0.91 2.10
C ILE A 68 -11.49 0.49 2.60
N GLU A 69 -11.10 0.63 3.87
CA GLU A 69 -10.67 1.92 4.44
C GLU A 69 -9.50 2.51 3.65
N ASP A 70 -8.52 1.68 3.31
CA ASP A 70 -7.34 2.12 2.54
C ASP A 70 -7.68 2.48 1.08
N LEU A 71 -8.63 1.78 0.44
CA LEU A 71 -9.09 2.13 -0.91
C LEU A 71 -9.84 3.45 -0.93
N VAL A 72 -10.68 3.72 0.07
CA VAL A 72 -11.35 5.01 0.22
C VAL A 72 -10.29 6.11 0.38
N ARG A 73 -9.30 5.89 1.24
CA ARG A 73 -8.20 6.85 1.42
C ARG A 73 -7.38 7.08 0.16
N ALA A 74 -7.09 6.02 -0.61
CA ALA A 74 -6.40 6.15 -1.90
C ALA A 74 -7.23 6.99 -2.88
N SER A 75 -8.54 6.75 -2.95
CA SER A 75 -9.49 7.50 -3.77
C SER A 75 -9.51 8.99 -3.42
N ASP A 76 -9.64 9.32 -2.13
CA ASP A 76 -9.65 10.70 -1.65
C ASP A 76 -8.35 11.44 -2.00
N LEU A 77 -7.20 10.78 -1.83
CA LEU A 77 -5.90 11.35 -2.15
C LEU A 77 -5.69 11.55 -3.65
N HIS A 78 -6.23 10.67 -4.51
CA HIS A 78 -6.22 10.87 -5.96
C HIS A 78 -7.12 12.03 -6.37
N LEU A 79 -8.34 12.11 -5.82
CA LEU A 79 -9.29 13.19 -6.08
C LEU A 79 -8.70 14.56 -5.69
N LEU A 80 -8.05 14.65 -4.53
CA LEU A 80 -7.36 15.86 -4.08
C LEU A 80 -6.19 16.27 -4.99
N ARG A 81 -5.64 15.36 -5.79
CA ARG A 81 -4.58 15.61 -6.77
C ARG A 81 -5.11 15.90 -8.18
N GLY A 82 -6.43 15.88 -8.38
CA GLY A 82 -7.06 16.00 -9.71
C GLY A 82 -6.91 14.75 -10.58
N GLU A 83 -6.53 13.62 -10.00
CA GLU A 83 -6.43 12.33 -10.67
C GLU A 83 -7.73 11.56 -10.41
N PHE A 84 -8.51 11.26 -11.46
CA PHE A 84 -9.71 10.43 -11.33
C PHE A 84 -9.33 8.96 -11.52
N THR A 85 -9.56 8.13 -10.51
CA THR A 85 -9.23 6.69 -10.53
C THR A 85 -10.45 5.88 -10.10
N GLU A 86 -10.72 4.76 -10.78
CA GLU A 86 -11.87 3.89 -10.51
C GLU A 86 -11.61 2.88 -9.37
N PHE A 87 -11.47 3.35 -8.13
CA PHE A 87 -11.42 2.44 -6.97
C PHE A 87 -12.79 1.88 -6.57
N TRP A 88 -13.88 2.51 -7.03
CA TRP A 88 -15.25 2.14 -6.65
C TRP A 88 -15.62 0.70 -7.01
N ASN A 89 -15.18 0.22 -8.17
CA ASN A 89 -15.43 -1.17 -8.59
C ASN A 89 -14.83 -2.18 -7.60
N LEU A 90 -13.59 -1.92 -7.15
CA LEU A 90 -12.89 -2.76 -6.18
C LEU A 90 -13.48 -2.64 -4.77
N ILE A 91 -13.91 -1.43 -4.38
CA ILE A 91 -14.60 -1.22 -3.09
C ILE A 91 -15.91 -2.00 -3.04
N ASP A 92 -16.70 -1.96 -4.11
CA ASP A 92 -17.97 -2.67 -4.19
C ASP A 92 -17.80 -4.20 -4.25
N GLU A 93 -16.76 -4.69 -4.92
CA GLU A 93 -16.37 -6.10 -4.89
C GLU A 93 -16.08 -6.55 -3.45
N LEU A 94 -15.19 -5.86 -2.73
CA LEU A 94 -14.79 -6.23 -1.38
C LEU A 94 -15.95 -6.14 -0.37
N ARG A 95 -16.89 -5.20 -0.58
CA ARG A 95 -18.08 -5.10 0.26
C ARG A 95 -19.01 -6.30 0.12
N ARG A 96 -19.10 -6.89 -1.08
CA ARG A 96 -19.89 -8.11 -1.30
C ARG A 96 -19.22 -9.30 -0.63
N GLU A 97 -17.90 -9.46 -0.84
CA GLU A 97 -17.10 -10.52 -0.20
C GLU A 97 -17.16 -10.46 1.34
N PHE A 98 -17.26 -9.26 1.92
CA PHE A 98 -17.38 -9.11 3.38
C PHE A 98 -18.75 -9.53 3.95
N LEU A 99 -19.80 -9.55 3.13
CA LEU A 99 -21.18 -9.82 3.57
C LEU A 99 -21.64 -11.27 3.33
N ASP A 100 -20.85 -12.07 2.62
CA ASP A 100 -21.07 -13.50 2.37
C ASP A 100 -20.43 -14.38 3.47
#